data_AF-A0A6I2GSJ2-F1
#
_entry.id   AF-A0A6I2GSJ2-F1
#
_cell.length_a   1.000
_cell.length_b   1.000
_cell.length_c   1.000
_cell.angle_alpha   90.00
_cell.angle_beta   90.00
_cell.angle_gamma   90.00
#
_symmetry.space_group_name_H-M   'P 1'
#
loop_
_entity.id
_entity.type
_entity.pdbx_description
1 polymer ?
#
loop_
_entity_poly.entity_id
_entity_poly.type
_entity_poly.pdbx_seq_one_letter_code
_entity_poly.pdbx_strand_id
1 'polypeptide(L)'
;MPHPRPLPLLATCALALTSPLVHAQQPTSPQPGFHQALRWSQDSARTTYRMRVPVRRAGERVRVSFRAGTGALRLYAATVALSGPSGSLASEPVALTFSGASTFSAAAGQRVTSDAVALAVPFGAELAVSFEVEGALAASALQNFPGSYARAGSYTSLRTALGGSAFTKMVGLDTVEVEGATTRAFVAIGDSITEAYVTDPGDARDGWPAVAELALKVPLVNAAVYGQGVSEASAKLDAEVLTLRGVTDCAVLLGTNDLGTLTAAQLETKLAALYDRLRPFCRVWGATLPPKERSGNSAPLADVNAQRRAVNEWLRTLAQVQGVLDFDAVLRDPASPDRFLAGLGQDGIHPSVAGQRKMGEEAARALAEAEPTPVPAAPLALSALAPTTGPTGGGTAVTLTGSGFASGVQVRFGEALAESVQVQDAEHLRATAPAHAAGSVEVVATSASGQVARAQAPFVYAEGPRPVTPEAPEALQGDEGSGSSCAVAGGVGGLAPLLALGVLGLLRRSRR
;
A
#
# COMPACT_ATOMS: atom_id res chain seq x y z
N MET A 1 -7.14 -85.35 -28.88
CA MET A 1 -8.07 -84.21 -28.72
C MET A 1 -7.27 -83.00 -28.25
N PRO A 2 -7.08 -81.95 -29.07
CA PRO A 2 -6.49 -80.71 -28.62
C PRO A 2 -7.57 -79.70 -28.20
N HIS A 3 -7.40 -79.11 -27.03
CA HIS A 3 -8.25 -78.08 -26.44
C HIS A 3 -8.26 -76.77 -27.25
N PRO A 4 -9.38 -76.01 -27.25
CA PRO A 4 -9.53 -74.79 -28.04
C PRO A 4 -8.80 -73.59 -27.42
N ARG A 5 -8.28 -72.72 -28.29
CA ARG A 5 -7.67 -71.41 -27.97
C ARG A 5 -8.75 -70.37 -27.60
N PRO A 6 -8.48 -69.44 -26.67
CA PRO A 6 -9.40 -68.35 -26.35
C PRO A 6 -9.31 -67.20 -27.39
N LEU A 7 -10.46 -66.56 -27.63
CA LEU A 7 -10.65 -65.36 -28.47
C LEU A 7 -10.03 -64.09 -27.84
N PRO A 8 -9.59 -63.09 -28.63
CA PRO A 8 -9.10 -61.82 -28.10
C PRO A 8 -10.24 -60.86 -27.73
N LEU A 9 -10.14 -60.21 -26.58
CA LEU A 9 -10.97 -59.07 -26.20
C LEU A 9 -10.59 -57.84 -27.04
N LEU A 10 -11.58 -57.24 -27.71
CA LEU A 10 -11.50 -55.90 -28.29
C LEU A 10 -11.52 -54.87 -27.16
N ALA A 11 -10.41 -54.17 -26.96
CA ALA A 11 -10.34 -53.00 -26.08
C ALA A 11 -10.80 -51.76 -26.86
N THR A 12 -11.93 -51.18 -26.47
CA THR A 12 -12.40 -49.87 -26.94
C THR A 12 -11.58 -48.77 -26.28
N CYS A 13 -10.75 -48.08 -27.07
CA CYS A 13 -10.10 -46.83 -26.66
C CYS A 13 -11.14 -45.71 -26.56
N ALA A 14 -11.52 -45.33 -25.34
CA ALA A 14 -12.16 -44.05 -25.09
C ALA A 14 -11.06 -42.96 -25.01
N LEU A 15 -10.99 -42.09 -26.01
CA LEU A 15 -10.20 -40.85 -25.90
C LEU A 15 -10.86 -39.95 -24.85
N ALA A 16 -10.26 -39.87 -23.67
CA ALA A 16 -10.54 -38.80 -22.72
C ALA A 16 -9.93 -37.50 -23.26
N LEU A 17 -10.79 -36.59 -23.74
CA LEU A 17 -10.41 -35.20 -23.96
C LEU A 17 -10.11 -34.56 -22.60
N THR A 18 -8.85 -34.53 -22.20
CA THR A 18 -8.41 -33.71 -21.07
C THR A 18 -8.38 -32.27 -21.53
N SER A 19 -9.41 -31.49 -21.18
CA SER A 19 -9.34 -30.03 -21.25
C SER A 19 -8.10 -29.56 -20.47
N PRO A 20 -7.26 -28.66 -21.03
CA PRO A 20 -6.18 -28.09 -20.25
C PRO A 20 -6.79 -27.36 -19.05
N LEU A 21 -6.36 -27.73 -17.84
CA LEU A 21 -6.59 -26.94 -16.64
C LEU A 21 -6.00 -25.55 -16.91
N VAL A 22 -6.87 -24.60 -17.23
CA VAL A 22 -6.55 -23.17 -17.15
C VAL A 22 -6.22 -22.95 -15.68
N HIS A 23 -4.93 -22.90 -15.35
CA HIS A 23 -4.51 -22.40 -14.05
C HIS A 23 -5.02 -20.97 -13.97
N ALA A 24 -6.04 -20.74 -13.14
CA ALA A 24 -6.50 -19.38 -12.86
C ALA A 24 -5.26 -18.58 -12.41
N GLN A 25 -4.88 -17.60 -13.22
CA GLN A 25 -3.72 -16.76 -12.95
C GLN A 25 -3.95 -16.08 -11.61
N GLN A 26 -3.04 -16.27 -10.65
CA GLN A 26 -3.22 -15.68 -9.33
C GLN A 26 -3.38 -14.16 -9.45
N PRO A 27 -4.31 -13.56 -8.70
CA PRO A 27 -4.54 -12.12 -8.76
C PRO A 27 -3.23 -11.39 -8.41
N THR A 28 -2.80 -10.50 -9.29
CA THR A 28 -1.61 -9.69 -9.08
C THR A 28 -1.99 -8.36 -8.44
N SER A 29 -1.25 -7.93 -7.42
CA SER A 29 -1.42 -6.64 -6.77
C SER A 29 -0.06 -6.00 -6.46
N PRO A 30 0.02 -4.66 -6.36
CA PRO A 30 1.18 -4.00 -5.77
C PRO A 30 1.23 -4.27 -4.26
N GLN A 31 2.37 -4.73 -3.78
CA GLN A 31 2.68 -4.83 -2.35
C GLN A 31 4.10 -4.32 -2.11
N PRO A 32 4.43 -3.81 -0.91
CA PRO A 32 5.77 -3.34 -0.62
C PRO A 32 6.75 -4.52 -0.66
N GLY A 33 7.83 -4.37 -1.42
CA GLY A 33 8.99 -5.26 -1.39
C GLY A 33 10.17 -4.68 -0.61
N PHE A 34 10.14 -3.37 -0.36
CA PHE A 34 11.03 -2.61 0.50
C PHE A 34 10.29 -1.39 1.05
N HIS A 35 10.54 -1.03 2.31
CA HIS A 35 10.09 0.21 2.93
C HIS A 35 11.11 0.64 3.98
N GLN A 36 11.26 1.95 4.17
CA GLN A 36 12.01 2.56 5.25
C GLN A 36 11.28 3.82 5.71
N ALA A 37 10.99 3.91 7.01
CA ALA A 37 10.50 5.14 7.62
C ALA A 37 11.62 6.21 7.64
N LEU A 38 11.30 7.44 7.22
CA LEU A 38 12.26 8.53 7.05
C LEU A 38 11.81 9.76 7.87
N ARG A 39 12.40 9.94 9.06
CA ARG A 39 12.00 10.98 10.03
C ARG A 39 12.92 12.18 10.12
N TRP A 40 14.14 12.05 9.63
CA TRP A 40 15.12 13.12 9.61
C TRP A 40 15.10 13.84 8.26
N SER A 41 15.89 14.89 8.15
CA SER A 41 16.09 15.63 6.91
C SER A 41 17.57 15.70 6.58
N GLN A 42 17.92 15.50 5.32
CA GLN A 42 19.26 15.65 4.77
C GLN A 42 19.19 16.65 3.63
N ASP A 43 19.83 17.80 3.81
CA ASP A 43 20.01 18.74 2.71
C ASP A 43 21.04 18.22 1.73
N SER A 44 20.76 18.41 0.44
CA SER A 44 21.62 17.98 -0.65
C SER A 44 21.72 19.07 -1.71
N ALA A 45 22.95 19.39 -2.09
CA ALA A 45 23.22 20.00 -3.39
C ALA A 45 22.83 19.00 -4.52
N ARG A 46 22.81 19.46 -5.78
CA ARG A 46 22.47 18.62 -6.93
C ARG A 46 23.39 17.40 -7.05
N THR A 47 22.87 16.24 -6.64
CA THR A 47 23.63 15.01 -6.42
C THR A 47 22.86 13.82 -6.98
N THR A 48 23.56 12.89 -7.62
CA THR A 48 23.02 11.55 -7.91
C THR A 48 23.32 10.64 -6.73
N TYR A 49 22.26 10.10 -6.11
CA TYR A 49 22.34 8.99 -5.18
C TYR A 49 22.07 7.69 -5.91
N ARG A 50 22.74 6.59 -5.52
CA ARG A 50 22.41 5.22 -5.90
C ARG A 50 22.21 4.41 -4.64
N MET A 51 20.94 4.18 -4.30
CA MET A 51 20.55 3.40 -3.14
C MET A 51 20.41 1.93 -3.52
N ARG A 52 21.19 1.06 -2.88
CA ARG A 52 21.07 -0.39 -2.98
C ARG A 52 20.11 -0.86 -1.90
N VAL A 53 18.95 -1.41 -2.30
CA VAL A 53 17.91 -1.87 -1.39
C VAL A 53 17.60 -3.35 -1.61
N PRO A 54 17.53 -4.18 -0.57
CA PRO A 54 17.03 -5.54 -0.68
C PRO A 54 15.52 -5.51 -0.92
N VAL A 55 15.05 -6.25 -1.92
CA VAL A 55 13.63 -6.36 -2.26
C VAL A 55 13.19 -7.80 -2.06
N ARG A 56 12.37 -8.04 -1.03
CA ARG A 56 11.90 -9.38 -0.65
C ARG A 56 10.54 -9.70 -1.24
N ARG A 57 10.40 -9.41 -2.53
CA ARG A 57 9.19 -9.71 -3.30
C ARG A 57 9.52 -9.97 -4.75
N ALA A 58 8.89 -11.00 -5.32
CA ALA A 58 8.96 -11.26 -6.76
C ALA A 58 7.85 -10.52 -7.52
N GLY A 59 8.12 -10.14 -8.77
CA GLY A 59 7.10 -9.57 -9.66
C GLY A 59 7.69 -8.94 -10.91
N GLU A 60 6.83 -8.29 -11.69
CA GLU A 60 7.15 -7.88 -13.07
C GLU A 60 7.12 -6.36 -13.27
N ARG A 61 6.56 -5.62 -12.31
CA ARG A 61 6.53 -4.16 -12.36
C ARG A 61 6.85 -3.58 -11.00
N VAL A 62 7.45 -2.40 -11.00
CA VAL A 62 7.84 -1.70 -9.78
C VAL A 62 7.33 -0.27 -9.77
N ARG A 63 7.00 0.22 -8.58
CA ARG A 63 6.80 1.65 -8.29
C ARG A 63 7.76 2.06 -7.18
N VAL A 64 8.26 3.28 -7.28
CA VAL A 64 9.20 3.83 -6.30
C VAL A 64 8.63 5.11 -5.73
N SER A 65 8.60 5.20 -4.42
CA SER A 65 8.16 6.40 -3.70
C SER A 65 9.34 7.18 -3.15
N PHE A 66 9.29 8.48 -3.32
CA PHE A 66 10.23 9.44 -2.76
C PHE A 66 9.53 10.37 -1.77
N ARG A 67 10.24 10.83 -0.74
CA ARG A 67 9.73 11.73 0.29
C ARG A 67 10.67 12.92 0.50
N ALA A 68 10.10 14.11 0.47
CA ALA A 68 10.79 15.33 0.87
C ALA A 68 10.93 15.42 2.40
N GLY A 69 12.04 15.99 2.86
CA GLY A 69 12.35 16.21 4.26
C GLY A 69 11.60 17.42 4.83
N THR A 70 12.26 18.19 5.70
CA THR A 70 11.67 19.39 6.33
C THR A 70 11.57 20.58 5.37
N GLY A 71 12.16 20.51 4.19
CA GLY A 71 12.11 21.53 3.14
C GLY A 71 11.64 20.95 1.80
N ALA A 72 11.68 21.80 0.76
CA ALA A 72 11.35 21.36 -0.59
C ALA A 72 12.46 20.49 -1.19
N LEU A 73 12.06 19.55 -2.05
CA LEU A 73 12.93 18.68 -2.83
C LEU A 73 12.60 18.83 -4.32
N ARG A 74 13.62 18.80 -5.18
CA ARG A 74 13.46 18.65 -6.62
C ARG A 74 14.24 17.45 -7.12
N LEU A 75 13.52 16.53 -7.76
CA LEU A 75 14.10 15.37 -8.44
C LEU A 75 14.18 15.64 -9.94
N TYR A 76 15.37 15.45 -10.52
CA TYR A 76 15.70 15.76 -11.90
C TYR A 76 15.62 14.56 -12.84
N ALA A 77 15.94 13.37 -12.32
CA ALA A 77 15.84 12.11 -13.03
C ALA A 77 15.91 10.97 -12.02
N ALA A 78 15.26 9.85 -12.31
CA ALA A 78 15.45 8.63 -11.54
C ALA A 78 15.37 7.38 -12.43
N THR A 79 16.10 6.35 -12.04
CA THR A 79 16.13 5.05 -12.69
C THR A 79 16.11 3.93 -11.63
N VAL A 80 15.66 2.75 -12.05
CA VAL A 80 15.72 1.52 -11.26
C VAL A 80 16.34 0.39 -12.09
N ALA A 81 17.18 -0.42 -11.46
CA ALA A 81 17.82 -1.58 -12.07
C ALA A 81 18.08 -2.67 -11.02
N LEU A 82 18.38 -3.89 -11.46
CA LEU A 82 19.03 -4.88 -10.60
C LEU A 82 20.40 -4.36 -10.19
N SER A 83 20.74 -4.48 -8.91
CA SER A 83 22.04 -4.07 -8.36
C SER A 83 23.12 -5.07 -8.73
N GLY A 84 24.28 -4.57 -9.17
CA GLY A 84 25.48 -5.35 -9.44
C GLY A 84 26.54 -5.19 -8.34
N PRO A 85 27.67 -5.90 -8.46
CA PRO A 85 28.77 -5.79 -7.50
C PRO A 85 29.35 -4.37 -7.48
N SER A 86 29.83 -3.95 -6.31
CA SER A 86 30.59 -2.69 -6.13
C SER A 86 29.89 -1.44 -6.68
N GLY A 87 28.56 -1.38 -6.58
CA GLY A 87 27.77 -0.21 -7.00
C GLY A 87 27.50 -0.12 -8.50
N SER A 88 27.83 -1.15 -9.28
CA SER A 88 27.42 -1.28 -10.69
C SER A 88 25.96 -1.73 -10.84
N LEU A 89 25.43 -1.74 -12.05
CA LEU A 89 24.10 -2.25 -12.38
C LEU A 89 24.19 -3.64 -13.04
N ALA A 90 23.36 -4.57 -12.60
CA ALA A 90 23.25 -5.93 -13.17
C ALA A 90 22.19 -6.03 -14.28
N SER A 91 21.37 -5.01 -14.47
CA SER A 91 20.43 -4.89 -15.60
C SER A 91 20.54 -3.53 -16.27
N GLU A 92 19.85 -3.34 -17.40
CA GLU A 92 19.65 -1.99 -17.94
C GLU A 92 18.85 -1.13 -16.94
N PRO A 93 19.21 0.15 -16.76
CA PRO A 93 18.42 1.07 -15.95
C PRO A 93 17.13 1.44 -16.66
N VAL A 94 16.01 1.23 -15.97
CA VAL A 94 14.67 1.64 -16.43
C VAL A 94 14.36 3.01 -15.85
N ALA A 95 14.03 3.98 -16.71
CA ALA A 95 13.67 5.33 -16.29
C ALA A 95 12.34 5.34 -15.53
N LEU A 96 12.28 6.10 -14.42
CA LEU A 96 11.06 6.33 -13.66
C LEU A 96 10.40 7.63 -14.11
N THR A 97 9.08 7.62 -14.23
CA THR A 97 8.25 8.81 -14.48
C THR A 97 7.27 9.02 -13.34
N PHE A 98 6.74 10.23 -13.22
CA PHE A 98 5.82 10.66 -12.17
C PHE A 98 4.66 11.40 -12.85
N SER A 99 3.54 10.70 -13.02
CA SER A 99 2.42 11.19 -13.86
C SER A 99 2.89 11.53 -15.29
N GLY A 100 3.77 10.69 -15.85
CA GLY A 100 4.36 10.85 -17.19
C GLY A 100 5.57 11.80 -17.27
N ALA A 101 5.89 12.56 -16.22
CA ALA A 101 7.04 13.47 -16.20
C ALA A 101 8.30 12.79 -15.64
N SER A 102 9.48 13.10 -16.17
CA SER A 102 10.77 12.60 -15.65
C SER A 102 11.29 13.34 -14.41
N THR A 103 10.64 14.44 -14.04
CA THR A 103 11.05 15.33 -12.94
C THR A 103 9.84 15.65 -12.08
N PHE A 104 10.04 15.93 -10.80
CA PHE A 104 9.02 16.54 -9.95
C PHE A 104 9.65 17.45 -8.90
N SER A 105 8.81 18.31 -8.30
CA SER A 105 9.14 19.03 -7.08
C SER A 105 8.15 18.62 -6.00
N ALA A 106 8.63 18.50 -4.77
CA ALA A 106 7.83 18.12 -3.61
C ALA A 106 8.01 19.15 -2.49
N ALA A 107 6.91 19.57 -1.88
CA ALA A 107 6.92 20.39 -0.67
C ALA A 107 7.38 19.57 0.55
N ALA A 108 7.68 20.24 1.66
CA ALA A 108 8.12 19.58 2.90
C ALA A 108 7.18 18.44 3.30
N GLY A 109 7.76 17.26 3.61
CA GLY A 109 7.03 16.05 3.99
C GLY A 109 6.24 15.35 2.87
N GLN A 110 6.10 15.96 1.69
CA GLN A 110 5.33 15.40 0.59
C GLN A 110 5.97 14.13 0.06
N ARG A 111 5.15 13.10 -0.12
CA ARG A 111 5.51 11.84 -0.77
C ARG A 111 5.03 11.84 -2.21
N VAL A 112 5.88 11.40 -3.14
CA VAL A 112 5.58 11.29 -4.57
C VAL A 112 5.96 9.88 -5.04
N THR A 113 5.02 9.17 -5.67
CA THR A 113 5.22 7.80 -6.18
C THR A 113 5.29 7.79 -7.69
N SER A 114 6.20 7.00 -8.24
CA SER A 114 6.36 6.85 -9.69
C SER A 114 5.17 6.15 -10.34
N ASP A 115 5.07 6.31 -11.65
CA ASP A 115 4.34 5.40 -12.52
C ASP A 115 4.97 3.99 -12.41
N ALA A 116 4.18 2.95 -12.67
CA ALA A 116 4.68 1.58 -12.64
C ALA A 116 5.47 1.25 -13.90
N VAL A 117 6.72 0.84 -13.74
CA VAL A 117 7.62 0.47 -14.83
C VAL A 117 7.83 -1.04 -14.89
N ALA A 118 8.05 -1.59 -16.09
CA ALA A 118 8.36 -3.00 -16.25
C ALA A 118 9.79 -3.29 -15.80
N LEU A 119 9.92 -4.20 -14.84
CA LEU A 119 11.19 -4.71 -14.34
C LEU A 119 10.91 -6.06 -13.66
N ALA A 120 11.44 -7.14 -14.22
CA ALA A 120 11.38 -8.45 -13.57
C ALA A 120 12.26 -8.45 -12.32
N VAL A 121 11.65 -8.64 -11.17
CA VAL A 121 12.32 -8.68 -9.86
C VAL A 121 12.17 -10.09 -9.30
N PRO A 122 13.26 -10.87 -9.20
CA PRO A 122 13.26 -12.12 -8.43
C PRO A 122 13.12 -11.87 -6.93
N PHE A 123 12.55 -12.83 -6.20
CA PHE A 123 12.49 -12.76 -4.74
C PHE A 123 13.93 -12.65 -4.16
N GLY A 124 14.16 -11.63 -3.34
CA GLY A 124 15.45 -11.41 -2.68
C GLY A 124 16.49 -10.72 -3.56
N ALA A 125 16.12 -10.26 -4.75
CA ALA A 125 16.96 -9.39 -5.54
C ALA A 125 17.27 -8.08 -4.79
N GLU A 126 18.41 -7.48 -5.11
CA GLU A 126 18.73 -6.13 -4.66
C GLU A 126 18.55 -5.18 -5.84
N LEU A 127 17.84 -4.07 -5.61
CA LEU A 127 17.65 -3.04 -6.62
C LEU A 127 18.60 -1.88 -6.35
N ALA A 128 19.11 -1.30 -7.43
CA ALA A 128 19.80 -0.02 -7.43
C ALA A 128 18.82 1.05 -7.93
N VAL A 129 18.34 1.89 -7.01
CA VAL A 129 17.54 3.07 -7.36
C VAL A 129 18.48 4.25 -7.46
N SER A 130 18.70 4.76 -8.67
CA SER A 130 19.57 5.92 -8.91
C SER A 130 18.73 7.16 -9.16
N PHE A 131 18.92 8.24 -8.40
CA PHE A 131 18.14 9.47 -8.54
C PHE A 131 18.99 10.71 -8.36
N GLU A 132 18.80 11.67 -9.25
CA GLU A 132 19.43 12.98 -9.23
C GLU A 132 18.48 13.98 -8.58
N VAL A 133 18.96 14.67 -7.56
CA VAL A 133 18.10 15.42 -6.65
C VAL A 133 18.84 16.59 -6.00
N GLU A 134 18.09 17.61 -5.61
CA GLU A 134 18.54 18.68 -4.71
C GLU A 134 17.44 19.08 -3.73
N GLY A 135 17.84 19.77 -2.66
CA GLY A 135 16.94 20.22 -1.59
C GLY A 135 16.96 19.28 -0.39
N ALA A 136 15.86 19.28 0.37
CA ALA A 136 15.74 18.54 1.62
C ALA A 136 15.15 17.16 1.39
N LEU A 137 15.95 16.11 1.53
CA LEU A 137 15.51 14.72 1.46
C LEU A 137 15.07 14.23 2.84
N ALA A 138 13.96 13.50 2.93
CA ALA A 138 13.67 12.76 4.16
C ALA A 138 14.76 11.69 4.36
N ALA A 139 15.15 11.40 5.60
CA ALA A 139 16.28 10.55 5.89
C ALA A 139 16.03 9.60 7.08
N SER A 140 16.74 8.47 7.09
CA SER A 140 16.91 7.62 8.27
C SER A 140 17.93 8.23 9.24
N ALA A 141 17.87 7.85 10.52
CA ALA A 141 18.95 8.18 11.45
C ALA A 141 20.19 7.34 11.17
N LEU A 142 19.98 6.07 10.85
CA LEU A 142 21.01 5.05 10.75
C LEU A 142 21.62 4.95 9.34
N GLN A 143 22.83 4.43 9.30
CA GLN A 143 23.59 4.15 8.08
C GLN A 143 23.62 2.64 7.79
N ASN A 144 22.49 2.07 7.41
CA ASN A 144 22.28 0.61 7.30
C ASN A 144 22.24 0.06 5.86
N PHE A 145 22.66 0.85 4.85
CA PHE A 145 22.54 0.48 3.43
C PHE A 145 23.89 0.39 2.73
N PRO A 146 24.74 -0.60 3.08
CA PRO A 146 26.05 -0.78 2.47
C PRO A 146 25.96 -1.04 0.95
N GLY A 147 26.94 -0.54 0.21
CA GLY A 147 26.94 -0.61 -1.26
C GLY A 147 26.06 0.45 -1.94
N SER A 148 25.61 1.45 -1.18
CA SER A 148 24.98 2.67 -1.68
C SER A 148 26.02 3.80 -1.82
N TYR A 149 25.81 4.71 -2.78
CA TYR A 149 26.79 5.73 -3.16
C TYR A 149 26.12 7.08 -3.47
N ALA A 150 26.91 8.15 -3.37
CA ALA A 150 26.51 9.50 -3.77
C ALA A 150 27.61 10.16 -4.62
N ARG A 151 27.21 10.85 -5.69
CA ARG A 151 28.12 11.57 -6.58
C ARG A 151 27.46 12.85 -7.10
N ALA A 152 28.13 13.99 -6.92
CA ALA A 152 27.67 15.27 -7.45
C ALA A 152 27.60 15.25 -8.98
N GLY A 153 26.49 15.71 -9.56
CA GLY A 153 26.21 15.70 -11.01
C GLY A 153 25.18 14.64 -11.44
N SER A 154 25.03 14.45 -12.76
CA SER A 154 24.00 13.59 -13.37
C SER A 154 24.56 12.25 -13.84
N TYR A 155 24.22 11.17 -13.13
CA TYR A 155 24.76 9.83 -13.38
C TYR A 155 23.71 8.72 -13.22
N THR A 156 22.42 9.05 -13.31
CA THR A 156 21.33 8.10 -13.03
C THR A 156 21.29 6.91 -14.00
N SER A 157 21.77 7.07 -15.24
CA SER A 157 21.84 6.00 -16.24
C SER A 157 23.21 5.28 -16.31
N LEU A 158 24.21 5.70 -15.50
CA LEU A 158 25.56 5.13 -15.56
C LEU A 158 25.54 3.67 -15.11
N ARG A 159 25.91 2.73 -15.99
CA ARG A 159 25.84 1.29 -15.68
C ARG A 159 26.98 0.77 -14.83
N THR A 160 28.16 1.36 -14.96
CA THR A 160 29.32 1.02 -14.13
C THR A 160 29.10 1.47 -12.68
N ALA A 161 30.08 1.20 -11.81
CA ALA A 161 30.10 1.79 -10.47
C ALA A 161 29.85 3.32 -10.56
N LEU A 162 29.01 3.85 -9.66
CA LEU A 162 28.64 5.27 -9.66
C LEU A 162 29.89 6.17 -9.54
N GLY A 163 30.89 5.70 -8.79
CA GLY A 163 31.99 6.53 -8.27
C GLY A 163 31.48 7.43 -7.14
N GLY A 164 32.27 8.45 -6.81
CA GLY A 164 31.97 9.33 -5.68
C GLY A 164 32.23 8.68 -4.33
N SER A 165 31.41 9.00 -3.33
CA SER A 165 31.58 8.53 -1.96
C SER A 165 30.58 7.42 -1.62
N ALA A 166 31.00 6.47 -0.79
CA ALA A 166 30.06 5.57 -0.14
C ALA A 166 29.06 6.40 0.68
N PHE A 167 27.78 6.06 0.58
CA PHE A 167 26.69 6.78 1.23
C PHE A 167 25.62 5.77 1.66
N THR A 168 25.68 5.34 2.92
CA THR A 168 24.91 4.20 3.42
C THR A 168 23.70 4.60 4.26
N LYS A 169 23.40 5.90 4.36
CA LYS A 169 22.16 6.43 4.95
C LYS A 169 21.04 6.40 3.92
N MET A 170 19.84 5.94 4.29
CA MET A 170 18.70 6.05 3.39
C MET A 170 18.23 7.50 3.33
N VAL A 171 18.11 8.04 2.12
CA VAL A 171 17.63 9.41 1.87
C VAL A 171 16.67 9.42 0.70
N GLY A 172 15.56 10.12 0.84
CA GLY A 172 14.54 10.33 -0.19
C GLY A 172 13.72 9.09 -0.54
N LEU A 173 14.37 7.95 -0.79
CA LEU A 173 13.74 6.69 -1.17
C LEU A 173 13.02 6.07 0.03
N ASP A 174 11.69 6.10 -0.03
CA ASP A 174 10.78 5.65 1.04
C ASP A 174 10.35 4.19 0.84
N THR A 175 9.75 3.88 -0.32
CA THR A 175 9.13 2.57 -0.58
C THR A 175 9.43 2.09 -1.99
N VAL A 176 9.69 0.79 -2.15
CA VAL A 176 9.60 0.10 -3.45
C VAL A 176 8.45 -0.90 -3.40
N GLU A 177 7.41 -0.64 -4.18
CA GLU A 177 6.31 -1.59 -4.39
C GLU A 177 6.62 -2.45 -5.60
N VAL A 178 6.32 -3.74 -5.50
CA VAL A 178 6.43 -4.69 -6.61
C VAL A 178 5.01 -5.19 -6.91
N GLU A 179 4.63 -5.21 -8.19
CA GLU A 179 3.38 -5.79 -8.68
C GLU A 179 3.65 -7.24 -9.11
N GLY A 180 2.92 -8.18 -8.52
CA GLY A 180 3.13 -9.63 -8.68
C GLY A 180 2.03 -10.41 -7.96
N ALA A 181 2.13 -11.74 -7.91
CA ALA A 181 1.14 -12.58 -7.23
C ALA A 181 0.91 -12.11 -5.78
N THR A 182 -0.36 -12.02 -5.38
CA THR A 182 -0.72 -11.57 -4.04
C THR A 182 -0.36 -12.64 -3.00
N THR A 183 0.47 -12.27 -2.02
CA THR A 183 0.85 -13.13 -0.88
C THR A 183 0.52 -12.45 0.44
N ARG A 184 0.79 -13.11 1.58
CA ARG A 184 0.98 -12.37 2.83
C ARG A 184 2.10 -11.35 2.64
N ALA A 185 1.92 -10.16 3.17
CA ALA A 185 2.93 -9.10 3.20
C ALA A 185 2.84 -8.40 4.54
N PHE A 186 3.99 -8.24 5.19
CA PHE A 186 4.06 -7.75 6.55
C PHE A 186 4.73 -6.38 6.59
N VAL A 187 4.42 -5.63 7.64
CA VAL A 187 5.18 -4.44 8.03
C VAL A 187 5.66 -4.61 9.47
N ALA A 188 6.96 -4.43 9.69
CA ALA A 188 7.58 -4.38 11.00
C ALA A 188 7.55 -2.94 11.51
N ILE A 189 6.83 -2.70 12.60
CA ILE A 189 6.69 -1.40 13.26
C ILE A 189 7.48 -1.49 14.56
N GLY A 190 8.52 -0.67 14.72
CA GLY A 190 9.30 -0.74 15.95
C GLY A 190 10.34 0.34 16.11
N ASP A 191 11.19 0.20 17.12
CA ASP A 191 12.23 1.19 17.43
C ASP A 191 13.59 0.88 16.77
N SER A 192 14.68 1.38 17.36
CA SER A 192 16.05 1.12 16.93
C SER A 192 16.38 -0.38 16.81
N ILE A 193 15.77 -1.24 17.62
CA ILE A 193 15.96 -2.68 17.56
C ILE A 193 15.40 -3.22 16.24
N THR A 194 14.22 -2.75 15.83
CA THR A 194 13.60 -3.18 14.57
C THR A 194 14.23 -2.51 13.35
N GLU A 195 14.72 -1.27 13.47
CA GLU A 195 15.48 -0.59 12.39
C GLU A 195 16.88 -1.21 12.16
N ALA A 196 17.21 -2.27 12.90
CA ALA A 196 18.48 -3.00 12.84
C ALA A 196 19.69 -2.18 13.33
N TYR A 197 19.52 -1.40 14.40
CA TYR A 197 20.66 -0.81 15.09
C TYR A 197 21.48 -1.90 15.78
N VAL A 198 22.63 -2.21 15.20
CA VAL A 198 23.64 -3.11 15.75
C VAL A 198 24.97 -2.36 15.78
N THR A 199 25.52 -2.04 14.61
CA THR A 199 26.65 -1.13 14.46
C THR A 199 26.25 0.03 13.56
N ASP A 200 26.94 1.16 13.66
CA ASP A 200 26.73 2.31 12.77
C ASP A 200 28.10 2.77 12.21
N PRO A 201 28.38 2.55 10.91
CA PRO A 201 27.48 2.00 9.89
C PRO A 201 27.19 0.50 10.11
N GLY A 202 26.00 0.08 9.72
CA GLY A 202 25.50 -1.29 9.86
C GLY A 202 24.94 -1.85 8.55
N ASP A 203 24.15 -2.92 8.65
CA ASP A 203 23.48 -3.56 7.52
C ASP A 203 22.05 -3.93 7.90
N ALA A 204 21.06 -3.33 7.22
CA ALA A 204 19.65 -3.59 7.46
C ALA A 204 19.29 -5.08 7.25
N ARG A 205 20.09 -5.82 6.48
CA ARG A 205 19.90 -7.25 6.22
C ARG A 205 20.21 -8.12 7.43
N ASP A 206 20.92 -7.60 8.43
CA ASP A 206 21.19 -8.28 9.70
C ASP A 206 20.07 -8.09 10.73
N GLY A 207 19.10 -7.21 10.46
CA GLY A 207 17.94 -6.98 11.34
C GLY A 207 16.96 -8.15 11.34
N TRP A 208 16.27 -8.35 12.47
CA TRP A 208 15.26 -9.41 12.59
C TRP A 208 14.20 -9.42 11.49
N PRO A 209 13.70 -8.27 10.94
CA PRO A 209 12.74 -8.31 9.85
C PRO A 209 13.32 -8.98 8.62
N ALA A 210 14.53 -8.59 8.20
CA ALA A 210 15.19 -9.15 7.02
C ALA A 210 15.54 -10.64 7.16
N VAL A 211 15.90 -11.08 8.38
CA VAL A 211 16.13 -12.50 8.69
C VAL A 211 14.82 -13.29 8.56
N ALA A 212 13.71 -12.79 9.09
CA ALA A 212 12.41 -13.44 9.02
C ALA A 212 11.86 -13.46 7.57
N GLU A 213 12.02 -12.37 6.81
CA GLU A 213 11.67 -12.31 5.38
C GLU A 213 12.30 -13.46 4.58
N LEU A 214 13.60 -13.69 4.80
CA LEU A 214 14.36 -14.71 4.11
C LEU A 214 13.91 -16.13 4.47
N ALA A 215 13.60 -16.37 5.74
CA ALA A 215 13.14 -17.66 6.23
C ALA A 215 11.73 -17.99 5.72
N LEU A 216 10.83 -17.01 5.73
CA LEU A 216 9.42 -17.17 5.32
C LEU A 216 9.19 -17.10 3.81
N LYS A 217 10.11 -16.48 3.07
CA LYS A 217 9.95 -16.15 1.65
C LYS A 217 8.72 -15.27 1.36
N VAL A 218 8.46 -14.32 2.25
CA VAL A 218 7.38 -13.32 2.14
C VAL A 218 7.94 -11.92 2.42
N PRO A 219 7.34 -10.84 1.89
CA PRO A 219 7.73 -9.48 2.24
C PRO A 219 7.40 -9.17 3.71
N LEU A 220 8.33 -8.60 4.46
CA LEU A 220 8.21 -8.07 5.82
C LEU A 220 9.06 -6.79 5.89
N VAL A 221 8.46 -5.71 5.40
CA VAL A 221 9.16 -4.44 5.21
C VAL A 221 9.29 -3.65 6.51
N ASN A 222 10.30 -2.78 6.60
CA ASN A 222 10.68 -2.13 7.84
C ASN A 222 10.13 -0.70 7.94
N ALA A 223 9.23 -0.45 8.89
CA ALA A 223 8.70 0.88 9.22
C ALA A 223 9.20 1.37 10.59
N ALA A 224 10.33 0.84 11.06
CA ALA A 224 10.89 1.21 12.35
C ALA A 224 11.67 2.52 12.30
N VAL A 225 11.74 3.19 13.46
CA VAL A 225 12.42 4.47 13.64
C VAL A 225 13.22 4.44 14.93
N TYR A 226 14.50 4.80 14.81
CA TYR A 226 15.45 4.85 15.91
C TYR A 226 14.94 5.73 17.05
N GLY A 227 14.92 5.17 18.27
CA GLY A 227 14.51 5.87 19.47
C GLY A 227 13.01 6.13 19.60
N GLN A 228 12.15 5.64 18.70
CA GLN A 228 10.71 5.91 18.80
C GLN A 228 10.07 5.14 19.96
N GLY A 229 9.14 5.79 20.65
CA GLY A 229 8.21 5.15 21.58
C GLY A 229 6.86 4.88 20.93
N VAL A 230 5.92 4.33 21.71
CA VAL A 230 4.57 3.99 21.22
C VAL A 230 3.76 5.24 20.81
N SER A 231 4.01 6.38 21.47
CA SER A 231 3.24 7.60 21.23
C SER A 231 3.66 8.27 19.92
N GLU A 232 4.97 8.32 19.64
CA GLU A 232 5.54 8.84 18.40
C GLU A 232 5.12 7.98 17.21
N ALA A 233 5.21 6.65 17.34
CA ALA A 233 4.76 5.73 16.30
C ALA A 233 3.26 5.93 15.98
N SER A 234 2.43 6.04 17.02
CA SER A 234 0.99 6.28 16.87
C SER A 234 0.68 7.60 16.18
N ALA A 235 1.36 8.69 16.55
CA ALA A 235 1.13 10.04 16.01
C ALA A 235 1.42 10.15 14.49
N LYS A 236 2.08 9.15 13.93
CA LYS A 236 2.57 9.18 12.56
C LYS A 236 2.19 7.96 11.74
N LEU A 237 1.36 7.09 12.32
CA LEU A 237 0.91 5.84 11.74
C LEU A 237 0.31 6.05 10.34
N ASP A 238 -0.53 7.09 10.19
CA ASP A 238 -1.23 7.40 8.94
C ASP A 238 -0.29 7.85 7.82
N ALA A 239 0.84 8.48 8.16
CA ALA A 239 1.78 9.04 7.19
C ALA A 239 2.85 8.05 6.73
N GLU A 240 3.01 6.92 7.42
CA GLU A 240 4.04 5.92 7.16
C GLU A 240 3.42 4.56 6.87
N VAL A 241 2.78 3.95 7.87
CA VAL A 241 2.32 2.55 7.79
C VAL A 241 1.03 2.42 6.99
N LEU A 242 0.01 3.24 7.28
CA LEU A 242 -1.31 3.09 6.62
C LEU A 242 -1.30 3.55 5.16
N THR A 243 -0.20 4.17 4.71
CA THR A 243 0.01 4.49 3.30
C THR A 243 0.53 3.31 2.47
N LEU A 244 0.90 2.21 3.11
CA LEU A 244 1.36 0.99 2.44
C LEU A 244 0.16 0.21 1.90
N ARG A 245 0.34 -0.40 0.73
CA ARG A 245 -0.74 -1.14 0.05
C ARG A 245 -0.51 -2.64 0.11
N GLY A 246 -1.59 -3.39 0.28
CA GLY A 246 -1.58 -4.84 0.27
C GLY A 246 -0.79 -5.48 1.41
N VAL A 247 -0.52 -4.74 2.49
CA VAL A 247 -0.07 -5.30 3.78
C VAL A 247 -1.22 -6.12 4.38
N THR A 248 -0.90 -7.30 4.89
CA THR A 248 -1.86 -8.22 5.53
C THR A 248 -1.60 -8.38 7.03
N ASP A 249 -0.39 -8.10 7.48
CA ASP A 249 0.07 -8.36 8.84
C ASP A 249 0.98 -7.22 9.33
N CYS A 250 0.84 -6.82 10.59
CA CYS A 250 1.72 -5.86 11.24
C CYS A 250 2.41 -6.52 12.44
N ALA A 251 3.74 -6.50 12.46
CA ALA A 251 4.53 -6.97 13.59
C ALA A 251 5.03 -5.77 14.39
N VAL A 252 4.65 -5.67 15.66
CA VAL A 252 4.88 -4.49 16.48
C VAL A 252 5.83 -4.81 17.64
N LEU A 253 7.02 -4.19 17.61
CA LEU A 253 7.99 -4.18 18.71
C LEU A 253 8.21 -2.73 19.17
N LEU A 254 7.41 -2.28 20.14
CA LEU A 254 7.48 -0.93 20.71
C LEU A 254 7.34 -0.99 22.23
N GLY A 255 8.05 -0.10 22.92
CA GLY A 255 8.01 0.02 24.37
C GLY A 255 9.40 0.16 25.01
N THR A 256 10.47 -0.23 24.32
CA THR A 256 11.84 -0.19 24.86
C THR A 256 12.25 1.20 25.34
N ASN A 257 11.89 2.24 24.56
CA ASN A 257 12.19 3.64 24.86
C ASN A 257 11.20 4.27 25.85
N ASP A 258 10.03 3.66 26.03
CA ASP A 258 8.99 4.13 26.94
C ASP A 258 9.26 3.68 28.40
N LEU A 259 10.00 2.59 28.60
CA LEU A 259 10.36 2.05 29.91
C LEU A 259 11.12 3.08 30.77
N GLY A 260 10.70 3.24 32.02
CA GLY A 260 11.24 4.24 32.95
C GLY A 260 10.64 5.63 32.79
N THR A 261 9.93 5.90 31.68
CA THR A 261 9.18 7.15 31.46
C THR A 261 7.69 6.93 31.72
N LEU A 262 7.15 5.79 31.29
CA LEU A 262 5.76 5.38 31.53
C LEU A 262 5.68 4.28 32.60
N THR A 263 4.54 4.19 33.27
CA THR A 263 4.20 2.97 34.02
C THR A 263 3.84 1.83 33.04
N ALA A 264 3.92 0.58 33.50
CA ALA A 264 3.51 -0.58 32.70
C ALA A 264 2.06 -0.43 32.17
N ALA A 265 1.12 -0.09 33.05
CA ALA A 265 -0.28 0.12 32.68
C ALA A 265 -0.49 1.23 31.63
N GLN A 266 0.30 2.32 31.69
CA GLN A 266 0.26 3.38 30.69
C GLN A 266 0.78 2.91 29.33
N LEU A 267 1.88 2.14 29.32
CA LEU A 267 2.44 1.56 28.11
C LEU A 267 1.48 0.52 27.50
N GLU A 268 0.93 -0.38 28.31
CA GLU A 268 -0.09 -1.36 27.90
C GLU A 268 -1.30 -0.68 27.26
N THR A 269 -1.84 0.38 27.89
CA THR A 269 -2.97 1.15 27.35
C THR A 269 -2.64 1.76 25.98
N LYS A 270 -1.45 2.34 25.83
CA LYS A 270 -1.02 2.96 24.57
C LYS A 270 -0.77 1.92 23.47
N LEU A 271 -0.18 0.77 23.81
CA LEU A 271 0.01 -0.34 22.87
C LEU A 271 -1.33 -0.91 22.42
N ALA A 272 -2.28 -1.12 23.33
CA ALA A 272 -3.63 -1.57 22.99
C ALA A 272 -4.32 -0.59 22.02
N ALA A 273 -4.23 0.72 22.27
CA ALA A 273 -4.79 1.73 21.38
C ALA A 273 -4.11 1.74 20.00
N LEU A 274 -2.79 1.53 19.92
CA LEU A 274 -2.09 1.35 18.65
C LEU A 274 -2.57 0.11 17.90
N TYR A 275 -2.73 -1.02 18.59
CA TYR A 275 -3.24 -2.26 18.01
C TYR A 275 -4.65 -2.08 17.48
N ASP A 276 -5.54 -1.39 18.21
CA ASP A 276 -6.89 -1.07 17.77
C ASP A 276 -6.92 -0.27 16.46
N ARG A 277 -5.98 0.67 16.28
CA ARG A 277 -5.84 1.41 15.01
C ARG A 277 -5.30 0.55 13.86
N LEU A 278 -4.51 -0.47 14.16
CA LEU A 278 -3.92 -1.37 13.16
C LEU A 278 -4.86 -2.49 12.72
N ARG A 279 -5.75 -2.99 13.59
CA ARG A 279 -6.66 -4.12 13.29
C ARG A 279 -7.50 -3.94 12.01
N PRO A 280 -8.02 -2.74 11.68
CA PRO A 280 -8.67 -2.46 10.40
C PRO A 280 -7.82 -2.72 9.16
N PHE A 281 -6.50 -2.60 9.30
CA PHE A 281 -5.52 -2.59 8.22
C PHE A 281 -4.80 -3.93 8.07
N CYS A 282 -4.50 -4.60 9.18
CA CYS A 282 -3.67 -5.80 9.21
C CYS A 282 -3.95 -6.68 10.43
N ARG A 283 -3.56 -7.95 10.36
CA ARG A 283 -3.46 -8.81 11.55
C ARG A 283 -2.28 -8.35 12.39
N VAL A 284 -2.55 -8.01 13.65
CA VAL A 284 -1.54 -7.45 14.54
C VAL A 284 -0.82 -8.56 15.29
N TRP A 285 0.50 -8.54 15.26
CA TRP A 285 1.39 -9.41 16.02
C TRP A 285 2.15 -8.55 17.02
N GLY A 286 2.02 -8.85 18.31
CA GLY A 286 2.77 -8.15 19.36
C GLY A 286 4.12 -8.81 19.58
N ALA A 287 5.17 -8.05 19.87
CA ALA A 287 6.48 -8.59 20.21
C ALA A 287 6.87 -8.22 21.64
N THR A 288 7.35 -9.20 22.40
CA THR A 288 7.85 -8.95 23.77
C THR A 288 9.13 -8.10 23.73
N LEU A 289 9.29 -7.24 24.72
CA LEU A 289 10.45 -6.36 24.90
C LEU A 289 11.70 -7.16 25.32
N PRO A 290 12.81 -7.07 24.57
CA PRO A 290 14.08 -7.72 24.89
C PRO A 290 14.64 -7.34 26.28
N PRO A 291 15.57 -8.14 26.84
CA PRO A 291 16.28 -7.82 28.08
C PRO A 291 16.92 -6.43 28.08
N LYS A 292 17.12 -5.86 29.29
CA LYS A 292 17.66 -4.52 29.46
C LYS A 292 18.60 -4.48 30.66
N GLU A 293 19.89 -4.27 30.38
CA GLU A 293 20.98 -4.27 31.37
C GLU A 293 21.39 -2.86 31.81
N ARG A 294 20.81 -1.82 31.18
CA ARG A 294 21.00 -0.42 31.58
C ARG A 294 19.73 0.40 31.41
N SER A 295 19.58 1.45 32.21
CA SER A 295 18.52 2.43 31.98
C SER A 295 18.89 3.31 30.77
N GLY A 296 17.87 3.66 29.97
CA GLY A 296 18.03 4.60 28.84
C GLY A 296 17.73 6.04 29.24
N ASN A 297 17.34 6.23 30.50
CA ASN A 297 16.94 7.48 31.14
C ASN A 297 17.40 7.47 32.61
N SER A 298 16.90 8.41 33.41
CA SER A 298 17.25 8.53 34.83
C SER A 298 16.53 7.55 35.75
N ALA A 299 15.62 6.70 35.26
CA ALA A 299 14.87 5.77 36.10
C ALA A 299 15.78 4.63 36.62
N PRO A 300 15.55 4.12 37.85
CA PRO A 300 16.25 2.96 38.36
C PRO A 300 16.09 1.73 37.46
N LEU A 301 17.18 1.01 37.20
CA LEU A 301 17.16 -0.17 36.33
C LEU A 301 16.20 -1.26 36.83
N ALA A 302 16.07 -1.42 38.16
CA ALA A 302 15.15 -2.38 38.75
C ALA A 302 13.68 -2.08 38.37
N ASP A 303 13.29 -0.80 38.35
CA ASP A 303 11.94 -0.36 37.98
C ASP A 303 11.69 -0.57 36.49
N VAL A 304 12.66 -0.20 35.64
CA VAL A 304 12.65 -0.47 34.20
C VAL A 304 12.43 -1.96 33.92
N ASN A 305 13.16 -2.83 34.61
CA ASN A 305 13.07 -4.27 34.42
C ASN A 305 11.76 -4.86 34.97
N ALA A 306 11.24 -4.33 36.08
CA ALA A 306 9.92 -4.70 36.59
C ALA A 306 8.81 -4.32 35.60
N GLN A 307 8.84 -3.11 35.05
CA GLN A 307 7.90 -2.64 34.03
C GLN A 307 7.96 -3.51 32.77
N ARG A 308 9.18 -3.79 32.28
CA ARG A 308 9.40 -4.65 31.11
C ARG A 308 8.78 -6.04 31.28
N ARG A 309 8.99 -6.68 32.44
CA ARG A 309 8.41 -7.99 32.74
C ARG A 309 6.89 -7.95 32.77
N ALA A 310 6.30 -6.95 33.42
CA ALA A 310 4.85 -6.76 33.48
C ALA A 310 4.24 -6.62 32.07
N VAL A 311 4.83 -5.77 31.23
CA VAL A 311 4.39 -5.58 29.84
C VAL A 311 4.54 -6.86 29.02
N ASN A 312 5.62 -7.62 29.20
CA ASN A 312 5.82 -8.90 28.50
C ASN A 312 4.83 -9.98 28.94
N GLU A 313 4.48 -10.04 30.22
CA GLU A 313 3.44 -10.94 30.72
C GLU A 313 2.06 -10.57 30.14
N TRP A 314 1.74 -9.28 30.10
CA TRP A 314 0.54 -8.78 29.45
C TRP A 314 0.50 -9.13 27.96
N LEU A 315 1.58 -8.88 27.20
CA LEU A 315 1.66 -9.21 25.77
C LEU A 315 1.41 -10.69 25.49
N ARG A 316 1.96 -11.59 26.31
CA ARG A 316 1.80 -13.05 26.17
C ARG A 316 0.36 -13.54 26.38
N THR A 317 -0.46 -12.77 27.07
CA THR A 317 -1.85 -13.12 27.39
C THR A 317 -2.87 -12.33 26.58
N LEU A 318 -2.41 -11.41 25.72
CA LEU A 318 -3.26 -10.46 25.03
C LEU A 318 -4.05 -11.11 23.88
N ALA A 319 -5.37 -11.22 24.05
CA ALA A 319 -6.26 -11.74 23.01
C ALA A 319 -6.47 -10.81 21.81
N GLN A 320 -6.02 -9.54 21.90
CA GLN A 320 -6.20 -8.54 20.84
C GLN A 320 -5.24 -8.73 19.64
N VAL A 321 -4.18 -9.53 19.81
CA VAL A 321 -3.19 -9.82 18.76
C VAL A 321 -3.41 -11.21 18.19
N GLN A 322 -3.02 -11.41 16.92
CA GLN A 322 -3.03 -12.69 16.23
C GLN A 322 -2.07 -13.70 16.85
N GLY A 323 -0.96 -13.21 17.41
CA GLY A 323 0.07 -14.00 18.05
C GLY A 323 1.18 -13.11 18.60
N VAL A 324 2.10 -13.74 19.32
CA VAL A 324 3.21 -13.06 19.98
C VAL A 324 4.55 -13.51 19.40
N LEU A 325 5.42 -12.56 19.10
CA LEU A 325 6.82 -12.79 18.78
C LEU A 325 7.60 -12.69 20.10
N ASP A 326 7.93 -13.83 20.73
CA ASP A 326 8.53 -13.85 22.07
C ASP A 326 10.05 -13.64 22.03
N PHE A 327 10.46 -12.46 21.57
CA PHE A 327 11.86 -12.04 21.52
C PHE A 327 12.56 -12.07 22.88
N ASP A 328 11.86 -11.79 23.97
CA ASP A 328 12.40 -11.89 25.33
C ASP A 328 12.82 -13.34 25.64
N ALA A 329 11.98 -14.33 25.33
CA ALA A 329 12.29 -15.73 25.59
C ALA A 329 13.54 -16.23 24.84
N VAL A 330 13.77 -15.77 23.61
CA VAL A 330 14.92 -16.22 22.81
C VAL A 330 16.20 -15.41 23.03
N LEU A 331 16.10 -14.27 23.73
CA LEU A 331 17.26 -13.40 24.01
C LEU A 331 17.72 -13.43 25.46
N ARG A 332 16.84 -13.71 26.43
CA ARG A 332 17.18 -13.62 27.85
C ARG A 332 18.07 -14.76 28.31
N ASP A 333 18.98 -14.46 29.24
CA ASP A 333 19.67 -15.49 30.01
C ASP A 333 18.65 -16.19 30.93
N PRO A 334 18.46 -17.53 30.84
CA PRO A 334 17.55 -18.26 31.71
C PRO A 334 17.86 -18.12 33.20
N ALA A 335 19.13 -17.92 33.57
CA ALA A 335 19.56 -17.72 34.95
C ALA A 335 19.45 -16.26 35.41
N SER A 336 19.29 -15.32 34.48
CA SER A 336 19.24 -13.88 34.75
C SER A 336 18.34 -13.19 33.71
N PRO A 337 17.00 -13.28 33.84
CA PRO A 337 16.05 -12.94 32.77
C PRO A 337 16.01 -11.45 32.37
N ASP A 338 16.72 -10.59 33.08
CA ASP A 338 16.90 -9.18 32.73
C ASP A 338 18.16 -8.91 31.91
N ARG A 339 18.97 -9.95 31.67
CA ARG A 339 20.20 -9.88 30.88
C ARG A 339 20.03 -10.60 29.56
N PHE A 340 20.76 -10.13 28.56
CA PHE A 340 20.92 -10.91 27.35
C PHE A 340 21.71 -12.18 27.66
N LEU A 341 21.32 -13.28 27.03
CA LEU A 341 22.18 -14.46 26.95
C LEU A 341 23.51 -14.05 26.31
N ALA A 342 24.61 -14.60 26.81
CA ALA A 342 25.95 -14.22 26.39
C ALA A 342 26.11 -14.20 24.86
N GLY A 343 26.57 -13.07 24.32
CA GLY A 343 26.77 -12.86 22.87
C GLY A 343 25.52 -12.41 22.10
N LEU A 344 24.33 -12.39 22.71
CA LEU A 344 23.09 -11.94 22.05
C LEU A 344 22.77 -10.46 22.27
N GLY A 345 23.40 -9.79 23.24
CA GLY A 345 23.34 -8.35 23.44
C GLY A 345 24.67 -7.66 23.09
N GLN A 346 24.65 -6.35 22.88
CA GLN A 346 25.87 -5.57 22.58
C GLN A 346 26.17 -4.43 23.55
N ASP A 347 25.14 -3.68 23.97
CA ASP A 347 25.31 -2.45 24.77
C ASP A 347 24.35 -2.41 25.96
N GLY A 348 23.75 -3.55 26.30
CA GLY A 348 22.76 -3.68 27.35
C GLY A 348 21.36 -3.17 27.00
N ILE A 349 21.10 -2.75 25.75
CA ILE A 349 19.76 -2.41 25.25
C ILE A 349 19.49 -3.14 23.93
N HIS A 350 20.46 -3.10 23.02
CA HIS A 350 20.32 -3.59 21.67
C HIS A 350 20.84 -5.03 21.54
N PRO A 351 20.16 -5.88 20.76
CA PRO A 351 20.69 -7.18 20.37
C PRO A 351 21.93 -7.04 19.46
N SER A 352 22.85 -7.98 19.56
CA SER A 352 23.94 -8.14 18.59
C SER A 352 23.41 -8.68 17.24
N VAL A 353 24.26 -8.84 16.22
CA VAL A 353 23.87 -9.56 14.98
C VAL A 353 23.35 -10.97 15.29
N ALA A 354 23.96 -11.67 16.25
CA ALA A 354 23.49 -12.99 16.68
C ALA A 354 22.14 -12.92 17.40
N GLY A 355 21.91 -11.87 18.19
CA GLY A 355 20.61 -11.59 18.82
C GLY A 355 19.52 -11.28 17.80
N GLN A 356 19.79 -10.40 16.83
CA GLN A 356 18.87 -10.10 15.73
C GLN A 356 18.51 -11.35 14.92
N ARG A 357 19.49 -12.22 14.67
CA ARG A 357 19.25 -13.53 14.03
C ARG A 357 18.28 -14.39 14.84
N LYS A 358 18.47 -14.49 16.17
CA LYS A 358 17.56 -15.25 17.05
C LYS A 358 16.14 -14.68 17.04
N MET A 359 16.01 -13.35 17.05
CA MET A 359 14.71 -12.70 16.89
C MET A 359 14.07 -13.02 15.54
N GLY A 360 14.83 -12.96 14.44
CA GLY A 360 14.31 -13.28 13.11
C GLY A 360 13.88 -14.74 12.95
N GLU A 361 14.62 -15.67 13.55
CA GLU A 361 14.25 -17.09 13.64
C GLU A 361 12.92 -17.29 14.40
N GLU A 362 12.75 -16.61 15.54
CA GLU A 362 11.52 -16.66 16.32
C GLU A 362 10.34 -16.01 15.59
N ALA A 363 10.56 -14.86 14.94
CA ALA A 363 9.55 -14.23 14.12
C ALA A 363 9.11 -15.15 12.98
N ALA A 364 10.06 -15.76 12.25
CA ALA A 364 9.73 -16.70 11.19
C ALA A 364 8.92 -17.90 11.72
N ARG A 365 9.32 -18.48 12.86
CA ARG A 365 8.59 -19.57 13.51
C ARG A 365 7.14 -19.18 13.84
N ALA A 366 6.97 -18.10 14.60
CA ALA A 366 5.65 -17.65 15.06
C ALA A 366 4.74 -17.25 13.88
N LEU A 367 5.27 -16.55 12.88
CA LEU A 367 4.50 -16.09 11.73
C LEU A 367 4.11 -17.24 10.78
N ALA A 368 4.89 -18.33 10.73
CA ALA A 368 4.59 -19.52 9.92
C ALA A 368 3.51 -20.42 10.53
N GLU A 369 3.45 -20.53 11.86
CA GLU A 369 2.52 -21.41 12.59
C GLU A 369 1.06 -20.91 12.57
N ALA A 370 0.81 -19.64 12.26
CA ALA A 370 -0.56 -19.16 12.13
C ALA A 370 -1.18 -19.58 10.80
N GLU A 371 -2.24 -20.39 10.88
CA GLU A 371 -3.22 -20.56 9.81
C GLU A 371 -3.61 -19.18 9.23
N PRO A 372 -3.79 -19.04 7.91
CA PRO A 372 -4.25 -17.80 7.31
C PRO A 372 -5.70 -17.51 7.72
N THR A 373 -5.89 -17.01 8.95
CA THR A 373 -7.11 -16.32 9.35
C THR A 373 -7.24 -15.06 8.49
N PRO A 374 -8.41 -14.80 7.88
CA PRO A 374 -8.66 -13.54 7.21
C PRO A 374 -8.37 -12.38 8.17
N VAL A 375 -7.73 -11.32 7.68
CA VAL A 375 -7.67 -10.04 8.42
C VAL A 375 -9.10 -9.69 8.80
N PRO A 376 -9.43 -9.45 10.08
CA PRO A 376 -10.78 -9.03 10.45
C PRO A 376 -11.08 -7.74 9.68
N ALA A 377 -11.97 -7.78 8.71
CA ALA A 377 -12.36 -6.60 7.96
C ALA A 377 -12.90 -5.56 8.96
N ALA A 378 -12.32 -4.36 8.97
CA ALA A 378 -12.82 -3.25 9.76
C ALA A 378 -14.34 -3.13 9.58
N PRO A 379 -15.14 -2.94 10.65
CA PRO A 379 -16.58 -2.81 10.47
C PRO A 379 -16.88 -1.61 9.58
N LEU A 380 -17.52 -1.88 8.44
CA LEU A 380 -17.98 -0.85 7.54
C LEU A 380 -19.11 -0.07 8.22
N ALA A 381 -18.98 1.25 8.31
CA ALA A 381 -20.04 2.13 8.81
C ALA A 381 -20.20 3.36 7.90
N LEU A 382 -21.42 3.89 7.84
CA LEU A 382 -21.76 5.06 7.04
C LEU A 382 -22.54 6.03 7.93
N SER A 383 -21.92 7.14 8.32
CA SER A 383 -22.45 8.08 9.30
C SER A 383 -23.07 9.33 8.66
N ALA A 384 -22.55 9.81 7.53
CA ALA A 384 -23.08 11.00 6.87
C ALA A 384 -22.94 10.99 5.34
N LEU A 385 -23.77 11.81 4.69
CA LEU A 385 -23.80 12.07 3.24
C LEU A 385 -23.79 13.58 3.00
N ALA A 386 -23.02 14.07 2.03
CA ALA A 386 -23.05 15.48 1.62
C ALA A 386 -22.71 15.66 0.13
N PRO A 387 -23.57 16.33 -0.68
CA PRO A 387 -24.92 16.79 -0.35
C PRO A 387 -25.90 15.63 -0.18
N THR A 388 -27.04 15.86 0.50
CA THR A 388 -28.12 14.89 0.67
C THR A 388 -29.18 14.95 -0.44
N THR A 389 -29.00 15.80 -1.46
CA THR A 389 -29.95 15.99 -2.56
C THR A 389 -29.24 16.14 -3.91
N GLY A 390 -29.93 15.78 -5.01
CA GLY A 390 -29.44 15.92 -6.38
C GLY A 390 -30.57 15.85 -7.42
N PRO A 391 -30.30 16.17 -8.71
CA PRO A 391 -31.29 16.13 -9.77
C PRO A 391 -31.60 14.68 -10.20
N THR A 392 -32.81 14.43 -10.70
CA THR A 392 -33.22 13.12 -11.25
C THR A 392 -32.32 12.59 -12.38
N GLY A 393 -31.60 13.49 -13.07
CA GLY A 393 -30.60 13.12 -14.09
C GLY A 393 -29.31 12.51 -13.56
N GLY A 394 -29.09 12.46 -12.24
CA GLY A 394 -27.85 11.95 -11.64
C GLY A 394 -26.67 12.91 -11.78
N GLY A 395 -25.46 12.40 -11.58
CA GLY A 395 -24.20 13.14 -11.71
C GLY A 395 -23.77 13.92 -10.46
N THR A 396 -24.58 13.95 -9.40
CA THR A 396 -24.20 14.60 -8.14
C THR A 396 -23.07 13.81 -7.47
N ALA A 397 -21.93 14.47 -7.27
CA ALA A 397 -20.84 13.90 -6.49
C ALA A 397 -21.12 14.06 -4.98
N VAL A 398 -21.35 12.93 -4.30
CA VAL A 398 -21.67 12.85 -2.87
C VAL A 398 -20.45 12.36 -2.11
N THR A 399 -20.06 13.09 -1.07
CA THR A 399 -19.09 12.64 -0.07
C THR A 399 -19.82 11.83 0.99
N LEU A 400 -19.34 10.61 1.22
CA LEU A 400 -19.81 9.68 2.24
C LEU A 400 -18.76 9.66 3.36
N THR A 401 -19.20 9.93 4.59
CA THR A 401 -18.37 9.88 5.80
C THR A 401 -18.72 8.65 6.62
N GLY A 402 -17.73 7.97 7.20
CA GLY A 402 -17.94 6.72 7.91
C GLY A 402 -16.65 6.09 8.43
N SER A 403 -16.59 4.76 8.40
CA SER A 403 -15.40 4.00 8.79
C SER A 403 -15.29 2.72 7.96
N GLY A 404 -14.06 2.20 7.83
CA GLY A 404 -13.80 0.92 7.17
C GLY A 404 -13.88 0.98 5.64
N PHE A 405 -13.78 2.19 5.05
CA PHE A 405 -13.73 2.34 3.61
C PHE A 405 -12.38 1.85 3.08
N ALA A 406 -12.43 0.96 2.09
CA ALA A 406 -11.26 0.37 1.46
C ALA A 406 -11.51 0.21 -0.05
N SER A 407 -10.43 -0.04 -0.81
CA SER A 407 -10.56 -0.28 -2.25
C SER A 407 -11.54 -1.41 -2.55
N GLY A 408 -12.41 -1.20 -3.55
CA GLY A 408 -13.45 -2.16 -3.93
C GLY A 408 -14.79 -2.00 -3.22
N VAL A 409 -14.95 -0.98 -2.35
CA VAL A 409 -16.29 -0.60 -1.84
C VAL A 409 -17.18 -0.18 -3.01
N GLN A 410 -18.39 -0.74 -3.04
CA GLN A 410 -19.46 -0.36 -3.95
C GLN A 410 -20.47 0.51 -3.20
N VAL A 411 -21.03 1.51 -3.87
CA VAL A 411 -22.09 2.37 -3.32
C VAL A 411 -23.32 2.26 -4.20
N ARG A 412 -24.50 2.12 -3.58
CA ARG A 412 -25.80 2.13 -4.25
C ARG A 412 -26.66 3.28 -3.72
N PHE A 413 -27.43 3.89 -4.61
CA PHE A 413 -28.49 4.84 -4.34
C PHE A 413 -29.81 4.13 -4.68
N GLY A 414 -30.51 3.64 -3.67
CA GLY A 414 -31.58 2.66 -3.82
C GLY A 414 -31.05 1.38 -4.49
N GLU A 415 -31.64 1.01 -5.62
CA GLU A 415 -31.22 -0.15 -6.41
C GLU A 415 -30.17 0.16 -7.50
N ALA A 416 -29.81 1.43 -7.69
CA ALA A 416 -28.86 1.84 -8.71
C ALA A 416 -27.44 1.92 -8.16
N LEU A 417 -26.46 1.34 -8.87
CA LEU A 417 -25.04 1.49 -8.53
C LEU A 417 -24.57 2.92 -8.84
N ALA A 418 -23.72 3.46 -7.97
CA ALA A 418 -23.02 4.72 -8.21
C ALA A 418 -22.17 4.63 -9.49
N GLU A 419 -22.15 5.72 -10.27
CA GLU A 419 -21.41 5.77 -11.55
C GLU A 419 -19.90 5.75 -11.33
N SER A 420 -19.45 6.28 -10.20
CA SER A 420 -18.06 6.18 -9.76
C SER A 420 -17.99 6.13 -8.24
N VAL A 421 -16.96 5.44 -7.72
CA VAL A 421 -16.62 5.41 -6.30
C VAL A 421 -15.12 5.65 -6.17
N GLN A 422 -14.74 6.67 -5.42
CA GLN A 422 -13.36 7.06 -5.16
C GLN A 422 -13.16 7.10 -3.65
N VAL A 423 -12.52 6.06 -3.09
CA VAL A 423 -12.12 6.05 -1.69
C VAL A 423 -10.96 7.02 -1.50
N GLN A 424 -11.14 8.00 -0.62
CA GLN A 424 -10.12 9.01 -0.32
C GLN A 424 -9.22 8.51 0.81
N ASP A 425 -9.85 8.01 1.88
CA ASP A 425 -9.21 7.38 3.04
C ASP A 425 -10.20 6.41 3.73
N ALA A 426 -9.87 5.93 4.92
CA ALA A 426 -10.71 4.96 5.65
C ALA A 426 -12.03 5.54 6.18
N GLU A 427 -12.17 6.87 6.22
CA GLU A 427 -13.31 7.60 6.78
C GLU A 427 -14.10 8.37 5.72
N HIS A 428 -13.53 8.61 4.54
CA HIS A 428 -14.14 9.36 3.45
C HIS A 428 -14.06 8.64 2.10
N LEU A 429 -15.20 8.54 1.42
CA LEU A 429 -15.25 8.14 0.01
C LEU A 429 -16.18 9.08 -0.76
N ARG A 430 -15.87 9.34 -2.03
CA ARG A 430 -16.69 10.12 -2.95
C ARG A 430 -17.40 9.20 -3.93
N ALA A 431 -18.72 9.29 -4.03
CA ALA A 431 -19.53 8.52 -4.96
C ALA A 431 -20.37 9.43 -5.87
N THR A 432 -20.52 9.07 -7.15
CA THR A 432 -21.39 9.81 -8.07
C THR A 432 -22.78 9.16 -8.10
N ALA A 433 -23.80 9.92 -7.70
CA ALA A 433 -25.19 9.47 -7.71
C ALA A 433 -25.66 9.20 -9.16
N PRO A 434 -26.22 8.02 -9.45
CA PRO A 434 -26.74 7.69 -10.78
C PRO A 434 -28.06 8.43 -11.06
N ALA A 435 -28.52 8.41 -12.31
CA ALA A 435 -29.87 8.88 -12.64
C ALA A 435 -30.94 8.02 -11.95
N HIS A 436 -31.98 8.66 -11.43
CA HIS A 436 -33.08 8.00 -10.71
C HIS A 436 -34.36 8.83 -10.78
N ALA A 437 -35.53 8.19 -10.67
CA ALA A 437 -36.80 8.89 -10.56
C ALA A 437 -36.84 9.80 -9.31
N ALA A 438 -37.68 10.83 -9.34
CA ALA A 438 -37.83 11.73 -8.19
C ALA A 438 -38.28 10.95 -6.95
N GLY A 439 -37.67 11.23 -5.81
CA GLY A 439 -37.95 10.52 -4.56
C GLY A 439 -36.73 10.38 -3.64
N SER A 440 -37.02 9.90 -2.43
CA SER A 440 -36.00 9.60 -1.41
C SER A 440 -35.50 8.18 -1.60
N VAL A 441 -34.18 7.98 -1.64
CA VAL A 441 -33.55 6.66 -1.71
C VAL A 441 -32.57 6.45 -0.57
N GLU A 442 -32.44 5.19 -0.14
CA GLU A 442 -31.39 4.80 0.80
C GLU A 442 -30.03 4.79 0.11
N VAL A 443 -28.97 5.14 0.84
CA VAL A 443 -27.60 4.98 0.36
C VAL A 443 -26.93 3.84 1.12
N VAL A 444 -26.40 2.87 0.36
CA VAL A 444 -25.80 1.65 0.90
C VAL A 444 -24.38 1.51 0.38
N ALA A 445 -23.41 1.36 1.28
CA ALA A 445 -22.05 0.98 0.97
C ALA A 445 -21.85 -0.52 1.22
N THR A 446 -21.24 -1.23 0.28
CA THR A 446 -20.91 -2.65 0.40
C THR A 446 -19.41 -2.84 0.20
N SER A 447 -18.71 -3.41 1.18
CA SER A 447 -17.27 -3.69 1.06
C SER A 447 -17.02 -4.90 0.16
N ALA A 448 -15.78 -5.04 -0.35
CA ALA A 448 -15.38 -6.20 -1.15
C ALA A 448 -15.52 -7.55 -0.39
N SER A 449 -15.52 -7.49 0.95
CA SER A 449 -15.75 -8.65 1.83
C SER A 449 -17.23 -8.97 2.08
N GLY A 450 -18.15 -8.15 1.55
CA GLY A 450 -19.60 -8.32 1.70
C GLY A 450 -20.22 -7.64 2.93
N GLN A 451 -19.46 -6.84 3.70
CA GLN A 451 -20.05 -6.03 4.77
C GLN A 451 -20.93 -4.92 4.17
N VAL A 452 -22.05 -4.63 4.81
CA VAL A 452 -23.03 -3.66 4.35
C VAL A 452 -23.21 -2.56 5.40
N ALA A 453 -23.08 -1.31 4.98
CA ALA A 453 -23.36 -0.13 5.80
C ALA A 453 -24.43 0.73 5.13
N ARG A 454 -25.38 1.22 5.93
CA ARG A 454 -26.53 2.01 5.48
C ARG A 454 -26.41 3.42 6.03
N ALA A 455 -26.64 4.42 5.19
CA ALA A 455 -26.64 5.80 5.63
C ALA A 455 -27.82 6.05 6.58
N GLN A 456 -27.61 6.89 7.60
CA GLN A 456 -28.67 7.27 8.53
C GLN A 456 -29.72 8.19 7.88
N ALA A 457 -29.27 9.03 6.94
CA ALA A 457 -30.13 9.92 6.15
C ALA A 457 -30.23 9.41 4.70
N PRO A 458 -31.39 9.53 4.05
CA PRO A 458 -31.53 9.19 2.65
C PRO A 458 -30.92 10.27 1.74
N PHE A 459 -30.74 9.92 0.46
CA PHE A 459 -30.46 10.86 -0.61
C PHE A 459 -31.75 11.17 -1.38
N VAL A 460 -32.03 12.46 -1.65
CA VAL A 460 -33.27 12.89 -2.31
C VAL A 460 -33.00 13.32 -3.74
N TYR A 461 -33.63 12.62 -4.69
CA TYR A 461 -33.72 13.03 -6.08
C TYR A 461 -34.85 14.05 -6.25
N ALA A 462 -34.49 15.29 -6.55
CA ALA A 462 -35.42 16.37 -6.82
C ALA A 462 -35.55 16.61 -8.34
N GLU A 463 -36.77 16.90 -8.81
CA GLU A 463 -36.93 17.48 -10.14
C GLU A 463 -36.24 18.85 -10.15
N GLY A 464 -35.39 19.10 -11.15
CA GLY A 464 -34.87 20.45 -11.37
C GLY A 464 -36.02 21.43 -11.63
N PRO A 465 -35.82 22.75 -11.46
CA PRO A 465 -36.86 23.71 -11.80
C PRO A 465 -37.29 23.48 -13.25
N ARG A 466 -38.58 23.18 -13.47
CA ARG A 466 -39.13 23.04 -14.83
C ARG A 466 -38.81 24.33 -15.59
N PRO A 467 -38.21 24.27 -16.79
CA PRO A 467 -38.18 25.42 -17.67
C PRO A 467 -39.63 25.82 -17.95
N VAL A 468 -40.02 27.01 -17.50
CA VAL A 468 -41.29 27.61 -17.93
C VAL A 468 -41.21 27.79 -19.44
N THR A 469 -41.98 26.99 -20.16
CA THR A 469 -42.12 27.16 -21.62
C THR A 469 -43.05 28.35 -21.82
N PRO A 470 -42.69 29.39 -22.61
CA PRO A 470 -43.61 30.50 -22.87
C PRO A 470 -44.85 29.96 -23.57
N GLU A 471 -46.02 30.31 -23.05
CA GLU A 471 -47.32 29.98 -23.62
C GLU A 471 -47.43 30.61 -25.02
N ALA A 472 -47.73 29.80 -26.04
CA ALA A 472 -47.97 30.27 -27.40
C ALA A 472 -49.34 30.96 -27.49
N PRO A 473 -49.50 32.05 -28.27
CA PRO A 473 -50.78 32.76 -28.34
C PRO A 473 -51.87 31.93 -29.03
N GLU A 474 -53.08 32.02 -28.48
CA GLU A 474 -54.32 31.40 -28.97
C GLU A 474 -54.53 31.60 -30.47
N ALA A 475 -54.72 30.50 -31.20
CA ALA A 475 -55.21 30.50 -32.57
C ALA A 475 -56.74 30.46 -32.57
N LEU A 476 -57.34 31.43 -33.26
CA LEU A 476 -58.78 31.53 -33.53
C LEU A 476 -59.32 30.23 -34.17
N GLN A 477 -60.37 29.68 -33.55
CA GLN A 477 -61.17 28.58 -34.09
C GLN A 477 -61.93 29.03 -35.34
N GLY A 478 -61.72 28.30 -36.44
CA GLY A 478 -62.56 28.29 -37.63
C GLY A 478 -63.23 26.93 -37.77
N ASP A 479 -64.48 26.97 -38.21
CA ASP A 479 -65.55 26.03 -37.96
C ASP A 479 -65.60 24.78 -38.87
N GLU A 480 -66.26 23.76 -38.33
CA GLU A 480 -66.79 22.46 -38.81
C GLU A 480 -66.44 21.84 -40.18
N GLY A 481 -66.34 20.49 -40.15
CA GLY A 481 -67.25 19.70 -40.99
C GLY A 481 -66.71 18.46 -41.74
N SER A 482 -66.98 17.27 -41.17
CA SER A 482 -67.37 16.03 -41.85
C SER A 482 -66.38 15.32 -42.82
N GLY A 483 -66.05 14.06 -42.51
CA GLY A 483 -65.60 13.11 -43.53
C GLY A 483 -65.00 11.81 -42.98
N SER A 484 -65.80 10.75 -42.95
CA SER A 484 -65.49 9.43 -42.43
C SER A 484 -64.68 8.55 -43.41
N SER A 485 -63.94 7.59 -42.83
CA SER A 485 -63.76 6.19 -43.28
C SER A 485 -62.71 5.81 -44.37
N CYS A 486 -61.81 4.92 -43.90
CA CYS A 486 -61.27 3.70 -44.51
C CYS A 486 -60.38 3.72 -45.78
N ALA A 487 -59.10 3.44 -45.52
CA ALA A 487 -58.33 2.25 -45.95
C ALA A 487 -57.84 2.05 -47.40
N VAL A 488 -56.64 1.44 -47.42
CA VAL A 488 -56.00 0.57 -48.43
C VAL A 488 -54.91 1.20 -49.32
N ALA A 489 -53.69 0.75 -48.99
CA ALA A 489 -52.52 0.38 -49.80
C ALA A 489 -52.33 0.85 -51.26
N GLY A 490 -51.09 1.22 -51.55
CA GLY A 490 -50.40 0.85 -52.78
C GLY A 490 -49.54 1.95 -53.41
N GLY A 491 -48.32 1.60 -53.84
CA GLY A 491 -47.74 2.23 -55.03
C GLY A 491 -46.33 2.83 -54.94
N VAL A 492 -45.32 1.95 -54.94
CA VAL A 492 -44.05 1.96 -55.71
C VAL A 492 -43.67 3.18 -56.59
N GLY A 493 -42.35 3.44 -56.60
CA GLY A 493 -41.59 4.03 -57.72
C GLY A 493 -40.91 5.35 -57.32
N GLY A 494 -39.60 5.57 -57.47
CA GLY A 494 -38.55 4.89 -58.20
C GLY A 494 -37.55 5.94 -58.69
N LEU A 495 -36.26 5.62 -58.60
CA LEU A 495 -35.14 6.13 -59.41
C LEU A 495 -34.61 7.57 -59.14
N ALA A 496 -33.34 7.58 -58.70
CA ALA A 496 -32.36 8.65 -58.93
C ALA A 496 -32.05 8.80 -60.45
N PRO A 497 -31.43 9.91 -60.91
CA PRO A 497 -29.95 9.93 -60.94
C PRO A 497 -29.25 11.31 -60.85
N LEU A 498 -28.00 11.25 -60.35
CA LEU A 498 -26.73 11.84 -60.83
C LEU A 498 -26.55 13.33 -61.27
N LEU A 499 -25.39 13.85 -60.80
CA LEU A 499 -24.46 14.83 -61.41
C LEU A 499 -24.91 16.32 -61.41
N ALA A 500 -24.09 17.36 -61.17
CA ALA A 500 -22.65 17.53 -61.26
C ALA A 500 -22.16 18.82 -60.54
N LEU A 501 -20.94 18.77 -59.99
CA LEU A 501 -19.79 19.69 -60.20
C LEU A 501 -19.93 21.24 -60.12
N GLY A 502 -18.99 21.83 -59.36
CA GLY A 502 -18.53 23.23 -59.44
C GLY A 502 -17.99 23.72 -58.08
N VAL A 503 -16.71 23.57 -57.71
CA VAL A 503 -15.44 24.17 -58.20
C VAL A 503 -15.21 25.63 -57.74
N LEU A 504 -14.01 25.85 -57.17
CA LEU A 504 -13.28 27.11 -56.88
C LEU A 504 -13.80 27.99 -55.72
N GLY A 505 -12.98 28.56 -54.83
CA GLY A 505 -11.52 28.62 -54.72
C GLY A 505 -11.08 29.80 -53.83
N LEU A 506 -9.87 29.67 -53.26
CA LEU A 506 -8.93 30.73 -52.82
C LEU A 506 -9.29 31.63 -51.62
N LEU A 507 -8.56 31.52 -50.49
CA LEU A 507 -7.29 32.20 -50.16
C LEU A 507 -7.44 33.71 -49.83
N ARG A 508 -7.25 34.10 -48.56
CA ARG A 508 -6.05 34.81 -48.03
C ARG A 508 -6.30 35.55 -46.70
N ARG A 509 -5.40 35.25 -45.75
CA ARG A 509 -4.58 36.15 -44.89
C ARG A 509 -5.21 37.36 -44.16
N SER A 510 -4.99 37.29 -42.84
CA SER A 510 -4.17 38.18 -41.99
C SER A 510 -4.82 39.33 -41.21
N ARG A 511 -4.52 39.27 -39.90
CA ARG A 511 -4.29 40.35 -38.90
C ARG A 511 -5.45 41.29 -38.60
N ARG A 512 -5.91 41.26 -37.35
CA ARG A 512 -5.50 42.22 -36.31
C ARG A 512 -5.33 41.49 -34.98
#